data_AF-A0A822CLT7-F1
#
_entry.id   AF-A0A822CLT7-F1
#
_cell.length_a   1.000
_cell.length_b   1.000
_cell.length_c   1.000
_cell.angle_alpha   90.00
_cell.angle_beta   90.00
_cell.angle_gamma   90.00
#
_symmetry.space_group_name_H-M   'P 1'
#
loop_
_entity.id
_entity.type
_entity.pdbx_description
1 polymer ?
#
loop_
_entity_poly.entity_id
_entity_poly.type
_entity_poly.pdbx_seq_one_letter_code
_entity_poly.pdbx_strand_id
1 'polypeptide(L)'
;MFIIGLGTNAVATIPSNVTNIASISTTVYEMMDGSLCYCLAGKTCSMPAAIYWDVVEQIGNVYSINRNKTLVRGMQTDCFVANGLFSSTLECYYDSSCLELLVSNTTAFTPLNATIPSKFSIDSRVQDLMNELMLEEIDSSYSLEMYYPHCAPLTCMYSYTHRVELLTIITSIIGLVGGLNTNLILIIPLIADIMLIIKRKLFVSSTNELVQAAPGRIILISYTTIHEASKKKVCHP
;
A
#
# COMPACT_ATOMS: atom_id res chain seq x y z
N MET A 1 35.05 16.15 -5.96
CA MET A 1 34.18 15.52 -4.95
C MET A 1 32.75 15.77 -5.39
N PHE A 2 32.03 14.73 -5.78
CA PHE A 2 30.63 14.83 -6.19
C PHE A 2 29.79 14.02 -5.21
N ILE A 3 28.67 14.60 -4.77
CA ILE A 3 27.65 13.89 -3.98
C ILE A 3 26.74 13.16 -4.97
N ILE A 4 26.59 11.86 -4.80
CA ILE A 4 25.66 11.04 -5.59
C ILE A 4 24.62 10.41 -4.67
N GLY A 5 23.35 10.54 -5.03
CA GLY A 5 22.24 9.91 -4.33
C GLY A 5 21.97 10.46 -2.91
N LEU A 6 20.70 10.48 -2.56
CA LEU A 6 20.25 10.65 -1.17
C LEU A 6 19.49 9.37 -0.81
N GLY A 7 19.89 8.77 0.31
CA GLY A 7 19.31 7.54 0.85
C GLY A 7 18.81 7.74 2.27
N THR A 8 18.09 6.76 2.77
CA THR A 8 17.68 6.66 4.18
C THR A 8 18.26 5.38 4.77
N ASN A 9 17.93 5.08 6.03
CA ASN A 9 18.29 3.81 6.66
C ASN A 9 17.78 2.58 5.87
N ALA A 10 16.78 2.74 5.01
CA ALA A 10 16.23 1.66 4.20
C ALA A 10 17.23 1.20 3.12
N VAL A 11 17.52 -0.08 3.11
CA VAL A 11 18.42 -0.73 2.16
C VAL A 11 17.65 -1.77 1.35
N ALA A 12 17.84 -1.76 0.04
CA ALA A 12 17.40 -2.83 -0.85
C ALA A 12 18.50 -3.89 -0.93
N THR A 13 18.27 -5.06 -0.35
CA THR A 13 19.18 -6.21 -0.50
C THR A 13 18.60 -7.21 -1.49
N ILE A 14 19.38 -7.63 -2.48
CA ILE A 14 19.04 -8.77 -3.33
C ILE A 14 19.67 -10.00 -2.67
N PRO A 15 18.88 -10.97 -2.16
CA PRO A 15 19.44 -12.17 -1.56
C PRO A 15 20.21 -12.96 -2.63
N SER A 16 21.49 -13.26 -2.35
CA SER A 16 22.45 -13.85 -3.30
C SER A 16 22.15 -15.30 -3.72
N ASN A 17 21.10 -15.93 -3.18
CA ASN A 17 20.88 -17.38 -3.28
C ASN A 17 19.48 -17.77 -3.77
N VAL A 18 18.76 -16.87 -4.47
CA VAL A 18 17.41 -17.16 -4.99
C VAL A 18 17.38 -17.02 -6.51
N THR A 19 17.26 -18.15 -7.21
CA THR A 19 17.10 -18.23 -8.68
C THR A 19 15.65 -17.99 -9.14
N ASN A 20 14.71 -17.90 -8.20
CA ASN A 20 13.30 -17.62 -8.45
C ASN A 20 12.93 -16.22 -7.93
N ILE A 21 12.58 -15.31 -8.85
CA ILE A 21 12.33 -13.87 -8.64
C ILE A 21 11.01 -13.60 -7.90
N ALA A 22 10.49 -14.59 -7.16
CA ALA A 22 9.26 -14.49 -6.39
C ALA A 22 9.57 -14.68 -4.89
N SER A 23 10.40 -13.81 -4.32
CA SER A 23 10.55 -13.77 -2.85
C SER A 23 10.83 -12.35 -2.35
N ILE A 24 9.71 -11.74 -1.92
CA ILE A 24 9.57 -10.80 -0.80
C ILE A 24 10.62 -9.68 -0.75
N SER A 25 10.21 -8.51 -1.27
CA SER A 25 10.73 -7.21 -0.83
C SER A 25 10.48 -7.09 0.68
N THR A 26 11.46 -7.53 1.48
CA THR A 26 11.46 -7.31 2.93
C THR A 26 12.13 -5.97 3.13
N THR A 27 11.50 -5.03 3.82
CA THR A 27 12.17 -3.77 4.17
C THR A 27 13.33 -4.11 5.11
N VAL A 28 14.55 -3.80 4.67
CA VAL A 28 15.78 -3.98 5.46
C VAL A 28 16.27 -2.60 5.84
N TYR A 29 16.71 -2.45 7.08
CA TYR A 29 17.29 -1.22 7.59
C TYR A 29 18.73 -1.44 8.02
N GLU A 30 19.62 -0.55 7.62
CA GLU A 30 20.99 -0.51 8.14
C GLU A 30 21.00 0.23 9.48
N MET A 31 21.43 -0.48 10.52
CA MET A 31 21.59 0.05 11.87
C MET A 31 22.87 0.88 11.99
N MET A 32 23.00 1.65 13.07
CA MET A 32 24.13 2.57 13.25
C MET A 32 25.49 1.87 13.35
N ASP A 33 25.50 0.62 13.81
CA ASP A 33 26.66 -0.28 13.92
C ASP A 33 26.98 -1.03 12.62
N GLY A 34 26.21 -0.78 11.54
CA GLY A 34 26.33 -1.45 10.25
C GLY A 34 25.63 -2.81 10.17
N SER A 35 24.94 -3.24 11.24
CA SER A 35 24.13 -4.45 11.20
C SER A 35 22.84 -4.24 10.40
N LEU A 36 22.31 -5.33 9.82
CA LEU A 36 21.07 -5.28 9.04
C LEU A 36 19.90 -5.74 9.89
N CYS A 37 18.84 -4.92 9.93
CA CYS A 37 17.59 -5.23 10.59
C CYS A 37 16.50 -5.55 9.55
N TYR A 38 15.90 -6.74 9.66
CA TYR A 38 14.94 -7.26 8.69
C TYR A 38 13.52 -7.15 9.25
N CYS A 39 12.63 -6.52 8.49
CA CYS A 39 11.24 -6.37 8.86
C CYS A 39 10.40 -7.57 8.45
N LEU A 40 10.48 -8.60 9.28
CA LEU A 40 9.63 -9.79 9.22
C LEU A 40 8.45 -9.65 10.18
N ALA A 41 7.38 -10.41 9.98
CA ALA A 41 6.18 -10.34 10.81
C ALA A 41 6.51 -10.43 12.31
N GLY A 42 6.11 -9.42 13.09
CA GLY A 42 6.33 -9.34 14.54
C GLY A 42 7.72 -8.86 14.97
N LYS A 43 8.60 -8.43 14.06
CA LYS A 43 9.88 -7.79 14.39
C LYS A 43 9.78 -6.26 14.27
N THR A 44 10.47 -5.56 15.17
CA THR A 44 10.64 -4.11 15.17
C THR A 44 12.12 -3.77 14.97
N CYS A 45 12.37 -2.74 14.18
CA CYS A 45 13.67 -2.18 13.85
C CYS A 45 13.71 -0.69 14.28
N SER A 46 13.31 -0.40 15.51
CA SER A 46 13.30 0.96 16.04
C SER A 46 14.71 1.52 16.15
N MET A 47 14.99 2.58 15.40
CA MET A 47 16.27 3.27 15.37
C MET A 47 16.13 4.73 14.92
N PRO A 48 17.10 5.61 15.23
CA PRO A 48 17.08 6.98 14.73
C PRO A 48 17.12 7.03 13.21
N ALA A 49 16.30 7.88 12.61
CA ALA A 49 16.33 8.12 11.17
C ALA A 49 17.57 8.92 10.78
N ALA A 50 18.16 8.58 9.65
CA ALA A 50 19.33 9.24 9.11
C ALA A 50 19.22 9.37 7.59
N ILE A 51 19.85 10.41 7.08
CA ILE A 51 20.06 10.62 5.65
C ILE A 51 21.46 10.15 5.33
N TYR A 52 21.56 9.31 4.30
CA TYR A 52 22.82 8.80 3.78
C TYR A 52 23.10 9.45 2.44
N TRP A 53 24.36 9.80 2.19
CA TRP A 53 24.79 10.29 0.88
C TRP A 53 26.17 9.75 0.57
N ASP A 54 26.38 9.45 -0.70
CA ASP A 54 27.63 8.87 -1.16
C ASP A 54 28.53 9.97 -1.73
N VAL A 55 29.78 9.98 -1.29
CA VAL A 55 30.83 10.85 -1.78
C VAL A 55 31.75 10.02 -2.66
N VAL A 56 31.89 10.42 -3.93
CA VAL A 56 32.88 9.81 -4.82
C VAL A 56 34.18 10.60 -4.76
N GLU A 57 35.24 9.93 -4.33
CA GLU A 57 36.62 10.42 -4.36
C GLU A 57 37.41 9.67 -5.43
N GLN A 58 38.21 10.40 -6.20
CA GLN A 58 39.08 9.84 -7.23
C GLN A 58 40.54 10.02 -6.80
N ILE A 59 41.26 8.91 -6.66
CA ILE A 59 42.70 8.90 -6.38
C ILE A 59 43.38 8.22 -7.57
N GLY A 60 43.86 9.04 -8.51
CA GLY A 60 44.37 8.53 -9.79
C GLY A 60 43.27 7.90 -10.65
N ASN A 61 43.38 6.61 -10.93
CA ASN A 61 42.40 5.84 -11.71
C ASN A 61 41.41 5.04 -10.84
N VAL A 62 41.49 5.17 -9.51
CA VAL A 62 40.63 4.47 -8.56
C VAL A 62 39.52 5.41 -8.09
N TYR A 63 38.27 4.92 -8.14
CA TYR A 63 37.12 5.59 -7.53
C TYR A 63 36.79 4.91 -6.20
N SER A 64 36.78 5.68 -5.12
CA SER A 64 36.34 5.25 -3.80
C SER A 64 35.01 5.93 -3.46
N ILE A 65 34.07 5.15 -2.92
CA ILE A 65 32.76 5.65 -2.47
C ILE A 65 32.77 5.68 -0.95
N ASN A 66 32.74 6.87 -0.37
CA ASN A 66 32.59 7.08 1.06
C ASN A 66 31.13 7.42 1.36
N ARG A 67 30.43 6.52 2.05
CA ARG A 67 29.04 6.75 2.47
C ARG A 67 29.03 7.54 3.77
N ASN A 68 28.56 8.78 3.71
CA ASN A 68 28.37 9.63 4.87
C ASN A 68 26.92 9.56 5.36
N LYS A 69 26.71 9.93 6.63
CA LYS A 69 25.38 9.93 7.26
C LYS A 69 25.18 11.10 8.22
N THR A 70 23.95 11.59 8.29
CA THR A 70 23.49 12.61 9.25
C THR A 70 22.19 12.14 9.88
N LEU A 71 22.12 12.22 11.20
CA LEU A 71 20.90 11.91 11.96
C LEU A 71 19.87 13.03 11.78
N VAL A 72 18.61 12.64 11.58
CA VAL A 72 17.47 13.55 11.62
C VAL A 72 16.96 13.59 13.06
N ARG A 73 17.20 14.71 13.76
CA ARG A 73 16.84 14.84 15.19
C ARG A 73 15.35 14.63 15.41
N GLY A 74 15.02 13.92 16.49
CA GLY A 74 13.65 13.57 16.83
C GLY A 74 13.01 12.51 15.93
N MET A 75 13.54 12.18 14.76
CA MET A 75 12.88 11.27 13.83
C MET A 75 13.37 9.83 14.03
N GLN A 76 12.43 8.90 14.11
CA GLN A 76 12.69 7.47 14.26
C GLN A 76 12.11 6.69 13.08
N THR A 77 12.78 5.60 12.73
CA THR A 77 12.32 4.63 11.75
C THR A 77 12.09 3.28 12.43
N ASP A 78 11.15 2.52 11.90
CA ASP A 78 10.81 1.17 12.34
C ASP A 78 10.24 0.41 11.13
N CYS A 79 10.03 -0.89 11.30
CA CYS A 79 9.39 -1.74 10.31
C CYS A 79 8.00 -1.28 9.91
N PHE A 80 7.27 -0.71 10.87
CA PHE A 80 6.00 -0.06 10.63
C PHE A 80 6.19 1.46 10.71
N VAL A 81 5.80 2.15 9.64
CA VAL A 81 5.88 3.62 9.57
C VAL A 81 5.14 4.26 10.75
N ALA A 82 4.02 3.67 11.19
CA ALA A 82 3.28 4.14 12.35
C ALA A 82 4.11 4.08 13.64
N ASN A 83 4.82 2.98 13.91
CA ASN A 83 5.66 2.85 15.10
C ASN A 83 6.83 3.86 15.07
N GLY A 84 7.46 4.02 13.90
CA GLY A 84 8.51 5.03 13.70
C GLY A 84 7.98 6.43 13.96
N LEU A 85 6.82 6.77 13.39
CA LEU A 85 6.17 8.06 13.60
C LEU A 85 5.83 8.30 15.07
N PHE A 86 5.15 7.36 15.72
CA PHE A 86 4.71 7.48 17.12
C PHE A 86 5.88 7.58 18.11
N SER A 87 6.99 6.92 17.81
CA SER A 87 8.22 7.02 18.60
C SER A 87 9.07 8.25 18.28
N SER A 88 8.76 8.98 17.20
CA SER A 88 9.42 10.23 16.84
C SER A 88 8.92 11.42 17.67
N THR A 89 9.70 12.49 17.70
CA THR A 89 9.36 13.83 18.18
C THR A 89 9.35 14.81 16.99
N LEU A 90 8.89 16.04 17.22
CA LEU A 90 8.83 17.08 16.18
C LEU A 90 10.03 18.04 16.21
N GLU A 91 11.10 17.70 16.95
CA GLU A 91 12.30 18.53 17.13
C GLU A 91 12.84 19.13 15.81
N CYS A 92 12.97 18.31 14.76
CA CYS A 92 13.51 18.75 13.48
C CYS A 92 12.69 19.88 12.82
N TYR A 93 11.39 19.94 13.09
CA TYR A 93 10.51 20.95 12.50
C TYR A 93 10.66 22.34 13.12
N TYR A 94 11.33 22.45 14.28
CA TYR A 94 11.66 23.73 14.94
C TYR A 94 13.04 24.26 14.53
N ASP A 95 13.85 23.47 13.81
CA ASP A 95 15.22 23.81 13.45
C ASP A 95 15.38 23.91 11.93
N SER A 96 15.73 25.10 11.44
CA SER A 96 15.87 25.36 10.00
C SER A 96 16.93 24.47 9.33
N SER A 97 18.06 24.24 9.99
CA SER A 97 19.15 23.41 9.45
C SER A 97 18.79 21.93 9.43
N CYS A 98 17.96 21.48 10.37
CA CYS A 98 17.40 20.12 10.31
C CYS A 98 16.37 19.99 9.18
N LEU A 99 15.48 20.97 9.04
CA LEU A 99 14.43 20.96 8.01
C LEU A 99 14.99 20.98 6.59
N GLU A 100 16.12 21.66 6.38
CA GLU A 100 16.92 21.64 5.15
C GLU A 100 17.36 20.25 4.70
N LEU A 101 17.48 19.30 5.63
CA LEU A 101 17.78 17.91 5.31
C LEU A 101 16.60 17.20 4.63
N LEU A 102 15.37 17.62 4.95
CA LEU A 102 14.13 16.95 4.53
C LEU A 102 13.53 17.55 3.27
N VAL A 103 13.73 18.85 3.03
CA VAL A 103 13.09 19.59 1.95
C VAL A 103 14.12 20.34 1.12
N SER A 104 14.13 20.09 -0.19
CA SER A 104 15.04 20.76 -1.14
C SER A 104 14.69 22.22 -1.42
N ASN A 105 13.43 22.61 -1.21
CA ASN A 105 12.96 24.00 -1.34
C ASN A 105 12.54 24.57 0.02
N THR A 106 13.50 25.20 0.69
CA THR A 106 13.35 25.76 2.03
C THR A 106 12.50 27.02 2.05
N THR A 107 12.31 27.70 0.91
CA THR A 107 11.48 28.93 0.84
C THR A 107 9.99 28.64 1.00
N ALA A 108 9.56 27.40 0.76
CA ALA A 108 8.16 26.98 0.91
C ALA A 108 7.81 26.52 2.34
N PHE A 109 8.81 26.31 3.20
CA PHE A 109 8.64 25.76 4.54
C PHE A 109 9.29 26.66 5.58
N THR A 110 8.48 27.16 6.51
CA THR A 110 8.97 27.91 7.67
C THR A 110 9.07 26.97 8.86
N PRO A 111 10.19 26.98 9.62
CA PRO A 111 10.28 26.19 10.84
C PRO A 111 9.24 26.66 11.86
N LEU A 112 8.76 25.72 12.67
CA LEU A 112 7.87 26.01 13.79
C LEU A 112 8.55 26.94 14.79
N ASN A 113 7.76 27.79 15.43
CA ASN A 113 8.28 28.75 16.38
C ASN A 113 8.26 28.17 17.80
N ALA A 114 9.45 27.86 18.33
CA ALA A 114 9.66 27.34 19.68
C ALA A 114 9.25 28.33 20.79
N THR A 115 9.10 29.61 20.48
CA THR A 115 8.71 30.65 21.45
C THR A 115 7.20 30.76 21.66
N ILE A 116 6.40 30.16 20.77
CA ILE A 116 4.94 30.15 20.94
C ILE A 116 4.62 29.12 22.03
N PRO A 117 3.89 29.52 23.09
CA PRO A 117 3.53 28.59 24.15
C PRO A 117 2.65 27.46 23.60
N SER A 118 3.09 26.23 23.81
CA SER A 118 2.36 25.00 23.46
C SER A 118 2.12 24.19 24.72
N LYS A 119 1.06 23.38 24.72
CA LYS A 119 0.82 22.37 25.77
C LYS A 119 1.92 21.30 25.79
N PHE A 120 2.52 21.02 24.64
CA PHE A 120 3.53 19.97 24.48
C PHE A 120 4.95 20.56 24.42
N SER A 121 5.90 19.82 24.98
CA SER A 121 7.32 20.12 24.82
C SER A 121 7.77 19.79 23.39
N ILE A 122 8.88 20.38 22.95
CA ILE A 122 9.49 20.09 21.66
C ILE A 122 9.94 18.61 21.59
N ASP A 123 10.36 18.06 22.72
CA ASP A 123 10.82 16.66 22.85
C ASP A 123 9.67 15.68 23.13
N SER A 124 8.41 16.14 23.10
CA SER A 124 7.24 15.27 23.25
C SER A 124 7.10 14.35 22.05
N ARG A 125 6.73 13.10 22.30
CA ARG A 125 6.55 12.11 21.22
C ARG A 125 5.28 12.42 20.46
N VAL A 126 5.28 12.12 19.16
CA VAL A 126 4.08 12.22 18.33
C VAL A 126 2.95 11.35 18.88
N GLN A 127 3.27 10.20 19.52
CA GLN A 127 2.25 9.41 20.23
C GLN A 127 1.52 10.22 21.31
N ASP A 128 2.24 11.01 22.10
CA ASP A 128 1.65 11.81 23.19
C ASP A 128 0.74 12.90 22.63
N LEU A 129 1.15 13.52 21.53
CA LEU A 129 0.34 14.49 20.80
C LEU A 129 -0.92 13.84 20.25
N MET A 130 -0.80 12.66 19.64
CA MET A 130 -1.93 11.95 19.02
C MET A 130 -2.92 11.45 20.06
N ASN A 131 -2.46 10.95 21.21
CA ASN A 131 -3.34 10.48 22.29
C ASN A 131 -4.27 11.61 22.77
N GLU A 132 -3.75 12.82 22.90
CA GLU A 132 -4.53 13.96 23.37
C GLU A 132 -5.33 14.66 22.25
N LEU A 133 -4.91 14.52 20.99
CA LEU A 133 -5.67 15.00 19.82
C LEU A 133 -6.84 14.08 19.49
N MET A 134 -6.73 12.79 19.82
CA MET A 134 -7.80 11.83 19.69
C MET A 134 -8.79 12.02 20.86
N LEU A 135 -10.08 12.07 20.53
CA LEU A 135 -11.13 12.09 21.55
C LEU A 135 -11.08 10.74 22.30
N GLU A 136 -10.49 10.72 23.50
CA GLU A 136 -10.38 9.51 24.32
C GLU A 136 -11.76 9.01 24.79
N GLU A 137 -12.67 9.95 25.09
CA GLU A 137 -14.06 9.68 25.43
C GLU A 137 -14.98 10.73 24.79
N ILE A 138 -15.96 10.28 24.00
CA ILE A 138 -17.08 11.14 23.62
C ILE A 138 -17.95 11.25 24.87
N ASP A 139 -17.75 12.30 25.65
CA ASP A 139 -18.68 12.60 26.74
C ASP A 139 -20.08 12.74 26.15
N SER A 140 -21.05 12.02 26.72
CA SER A 140 -22.47 12.17 26.39
C SER A 140 -22.99 13.61 26.58
N SER A 141 -22.25 14.46 27.30
CA SER A 141 -22.53 15.88 27.45
C SER A 141 -22.15 16.72 26.21
N TYR A 142 -21.21 16.25 25.38
CA TYR A 142 -20.80 16.91 24.14
C TYR A 142 -21.64 16.41 22.97
N SER A 143 -22.57 17.25 22.51
CA SER A 143 -23.35 16.97 21.31
C SER A 143 -22.45 17.08 20.07
N LEU A 144 -22.04 15.93 19.54
CA LEU A 144 -21.46 15.84 18.18
C LEU A 144 -22.41 16.43 17.13
N GLU A 145 -23.72 16.41 17.40
CA GLU A 145 -24.77 17.03 16.58
C GLU A 145 -24.63 18.57 16.49
N MET A 146 -24.08 19.22 17.53
CA MET A 146 -23.80 20.67 17.55
C MET A 146 -22.41 20.99 16.97
N TYR A 147 -21.46 20.05 17.04
CA TYR A 147 -20.09 20.25 16.52
C TYR A 147 -20.00 20.05 15.00
N TYR A 148 -20.64 19.01 14.46
CA TYR A 148 -20.59 18.67 13.04
C TYR A 148 -21.07 19.79 12.08
N PRO A 149 -22.13 20.56 12.38
CA PRO A 149 -22.57 21.68 11.54
C PRO A 149 -21.53 22.79 11.39
N HIS A 150 -20.68 22.99 12.42
CA HIS A 150 -19.62 24.00 12.38
C HIS A 150 -18.43 23.58 11.51
N CYS A 151 -18.22 22.28 11.32
CA CYS A 151 -17.17 21.74 10.45
C CYS A 151 -17.71 21.18 9.13
N ALA A 152 -19.01 21.31 8.86
CA ALA A 152 -19.62 20.82 7.64
C ALA A 152 -19.29 21.78 6.48
N PRO A 153 -18.70 21.30 5.37
CA PRO A 153 -18.45 22.13 4.20
C PRO A 153 -19.77 22.65 3.63
N LEU A 154 -19.85 23.96 3.36
CA LEU A 154 -21.08 24.62 2.89
C LEU A 154 -21.59 24.05 1.56
N THR A 155 -20.69 23.52 0.74
CA THR A 155 -21.02 22.89 -0.54
C THR A 155 -20.16 21.66 -0.79
N CYS A 156 -20.81 20.55 -1.18
CA CYS A 156 -20.12 19.37 -1.69
C CYS A 156 -20.38 19.29 -3.20
N MET A 157 -19.33 19.34 -4.01
CA MET A 157 -19.44 19.08 -5.44
C MET A 157 -19.05 17.63 -5.73
N TYR A 158 -19.95 16.90 -6.40
CA TYR A 158 -19.66 15.58 -6.94
C TYR A 158 -19.02 15.74 -8.32
N SER A 159 -17.72 15.48 -8.44
CA SER A 159 -17.09 15.35 -9.75
C SER A 159 -17.26 13.91 -10.26
N TYR A 160 -18.13 13.71 -11.25
CA TYR A 160 -18.17 12.46 -12.00
C TYR A 160 -17.00 12.41 -12.98
N THR A 161 -15.83 11.97 -12.51
CA THR A 161 -14.74 11.65 -13.42
C THR A 161 -15.00 10.29 -14.05
N HIS A 162 -15.65 10.26 -15.21
CA HIS A 162 -15.66 9.07 -16.06
C HIS A 162 -14.25 8.87 -16.62
N ARG A 163 -13.36 8.25 -15.83
CA ARG A 163 -12.12 7.67 -16.36
C ARG A 163 -12.48 6.36 -17.04
N VAL A 164 -13.11 6.45 -18.20
CA VAL A 164 -13.22 5.29 -19.09
C VAL A 164 -11.83 5.15 -19.72
N GLU A 165 -10.96 4.39 -19.05
CA GLU A 165 -9.65 4.11 -19.61
C GLU A 165 -9.85 3.35 -20.92
N LEU A 166 -9.18 3.79 -21.98
CA LEU A 166 -9.31 3.21 -23.32
C LEU A 166 -9.03 1.68 -23.31
N LEU A 167 -8.16 1.25 -22.39
CA LEU A 167 -7.90 -0.14 -22.03
C LEU A 167 -9.17 -0.89 -21.60
N THR A 168 -10.00 -0.33 -20.74
CA THR A 168 -11.24 -0.96 -20.26
C THR A 168 -12.24 -1.22 -21.39
N ILE A 169 -12.32 -0.31 -22.37
CA ILE A 169 -13.17 -0.49 -23.55
C ILE A 169 -12.65 -1.65 -24.40
N ILE A 170 -11.34 -1.66 -24.68
CA ILE A 170 -10.71 -2.72 -25.49
C ILE A 170 -10.85 -4.09 -24.80
N THR A 171 -10.57 -4.20 -23.51
CA THR A 171 -10.68 -5.47 -22.77
C THR A 171 -12.12 -5.96 -22.72
N SER A 172 -13.10 -5.05 -22.64
CA SER A 172 -14.52 -5.43 -22.67
C SER A 172 -14.94 -5.99 -24.03
N ILE A 173 -14.48 -5.41 -25.14
CA ILE A 173 -14.76 -5.92 -26.49
C ILE A 173 -14.09 -7.29 -26.69
N ILE A 174 -12.83 -7.44 -26.29
CA ILE A 174 -12.11 -8.72 -26.37
C ILE A 174 -12.81 -9.78 -25.50
N GLY A 175 -13.23 -9.42 -24.29
CA GLY A 175 -13.96 -10.31 -23.38
C GLY A 175 -15.32 -10.72 -23.94
N LEU A 176 -16.04 -9.82 -24.61
CA LEU A 176 -17.33 -10.11 -25.23
C LEU A 176 -17.19 -11.06 -26.42
N VAL A 177 -16.24 -10.78 -27.33
CA VAL A 177 -16.00 -11.60 -28.53
C VAL A 177 -15.43 -12.97 -28.15
N GLY A 178 -14.44 -12.98 -27.24
CA GLY A 178 -13.82 -14.20 -26.73
C GLY A 178 -14.81 -15.04 -25.93
N GLY A 179 -15.50 -14.42 -24.97
CA GLY A 179 -16.47 -15.10 -24.11
C GLY A 179 -17.63 -15.69 -24.90
N LEU A 180 -18.18 -14.97 -25.89
CA LEU A 180 -19.29 -15.49 -26.68
C LEU A 180 -18.89 -16.73 -27.49
N ASN A 181 -17.73 -16.71 -28.13
CA ASN A 181 -17.27 -17.83 -28.95
C ASN A 181 -16.89 -19.05 -28.08
N THR A 182 -16.17 -18.83 -26.97
CA THR A 182 -15.76 -19.91 -26.08
C THR A 182 -16.97 -20.55 -25.37
N ASN A 183 -17.93 -19.76 -24.89
CA ASN A 183 -19.13 -20.30 -24.26
C ASN A 183 -19.98 -21.12 -25.24
N LEU A 184 -20.08 -20.68 -26.50
CA LEU A 184 -20.87 -21.41 -27.49
C LEU A 184 -20.26 -22.78 -27.82
N ILE A 185 -18.93 -22.85 -27.98
CA ILE A 185 -18.20 -24.12 -28.18
C ILE A 185 -18.36 -25.06 -26.98
N LEU A 186 -18.51 -24.53 -25.75
CA LEU A 186 -18.74 -25.35 -24.56
C LEU A 186 -20.20 -25.83 -24.45
N ILE A 187 -21.16 -24.97 -24.81
CA ILE A 187 -22.60 -25.27 -24.70
C ILE A 187 -23.06 -26.28 -25.76
N ILE A 188 -22.51 -26.23 -26.98
CA ILE A 188 -22.89 -27.15 -28.07
C ILE A 188 -22.73 -28.64 -27.70
N PRO A 189 -21.57 -29.14 -27.23
CA PRO A 189 -21.42 -30.54 -26.87
C PRO A 189 -22.28 -30.91 -25.65
N LEU A 190 -22.45 -29.99 -24.69
CA LEU A 190 -23.32 -30.22 -23.53
C LEU A 190 -24.78 -30.45 -23.95
N ILE A 191 -25.31 -29.62 -24.85
CA ILE A 191 -26.67 -29.78 -25.38
C ILE A 191 -26.78 -31.07 -26.20
N ALA A 192 -25.78 -31.39 -27.03
CA ALA A 192 -25.78 -32.62 -27.82
C ALA A 192 -25.81 -33.87 -26.93
N ASP A 193 -25.00 -33.91 -25.87
CA ASP A 193 -24.97 -35.00 -24.90
C ASP A 193 -26.30 -35.13 -24.16
N ILE A 194 -26.89 -34.01 -23.72
CA ILE A 194 -28.22 -34.01 -23.08
C ILE A 194 -29.28 -34.55 -24.04
N MET A 195 -29.27 -34.13 -25.31
CA MET A 195 -30.21 -34.60 -26.33
C MET A 195 -30.05 -36.11 -26.60
N LEU A 196 -28.82 -36.62 -26.63
CA LEU A 196 -28.55 -38.06 -26.78
C LEU A 196 -28.99 -38.85 -25.55
N ILE A 197 -28.78 -38.33 -24.34
CA ILE A 197 -29.24 -38.96 -23.10
C ILE A 197 -30.77 -39.02 -23.07
N ILE A 198 -31.46 -37.93 -23.44
CA ILE A 198 -32.93 -37.89 -23.50
C ILE A 198 -33.46 -38.89 -24.54
N LYS A 199 -32.87 -38.94 -25.74
CA LYS A 199 -33.26 -39.93 -26.77
C LYS A 199 -33.03 -41.37 -26.29
N ARG A 200 -31.91 -41.64 -25.62
CA ARG A 200 -31.62 -42.97 -25.04
C ARG A 200 -32.61 -43.33 -23.93
N LYS A 201 -32.99 -42.39 -23.06
CA LYS A 201 -34.02 -42.64 -22.02
C LYS A 201 -35.40 -42.91 -22.60
N LEU A 202 -35.79 -42.22 -23.68
CA LEU A 202 -37.06 -42.44 -24.36
C LEU A 202 -37.10 -43.78 -25.13
N PHE A 203 -35.98 -44.21 -25.72
CA PHE A 203 -35.88 -45.49 -26.44
C PHE A 203 -35.71 -46.70 -25.50
N VAL A 204 -34.99 -46.54 -24.38
CA VAL A 204 -34.78 -47.60 -23.37
C VAL A 204 -36.03 -47.83 -22.49
N SER A 205 -36.98 -46.90 -22.44
CA SER A 205 -38.28 -47.14 -21.79
C SER A 205 -39.11 -48.28 -22.43
N SER A 206 -38.69 -48.81 -23.60
CA SER A 206 -39.33 -49.97 -24.26
C SER A 206 -38.54 -51.29 -24.14
N THR A 207 -37.42 -51.35 -23.41
CA THR A 207 -36.71 -52.61 -23.13
C THR A 207 -36.18 -52.62 -21.70
N ASN A 208 -36.64 -53.61 -20.94
CA ASN A 208 -36.55 -53.74 -19.48
C ASN A 208 -35.13 -53.69 -18.91
N GLU A 209 -35.08 -53.23 -17.65
CA GLU A 209 -34.25 -53.68 -16.54
C GLU A 209 -32.94 -54.43 -16.87
N LEU A 210 -31.81 -53.77 -16.63
CA LEU A 210 -30.66 -54.23 -15.82
C LEU A 210 -29.40 -53.45 -16.21
N VAL A 211 -28.54 -53.26 -15.21
CA VAL A 211 -27.16 -52.75 -15.26
C VAL A 211 -26.99 -51.25 -15.00
N GLN A 212 -26.78 -51.02 -13.71
CA GLN A 212 -26.17 -49.87 -13.06
C GLN A 212 -24.66 -49.80 -13.35
N ALA A 213 -24.15 -48.61 -13.72
CA ALA A 213 -22.76 -48.20 -13.46
C ALA A 213 -22.58 -46.68 -13.65
N ALA A 214 -22.26 -45.98 -12.56
CA ALA A 214 -21.68 -44.62 -12.52
C ALA A 214 -20.15 -44.70 -12.86
N PRO A 215 -19.29 -43.66 -12.73
CA PRO A 215 -19.48 -42.23 -12.40
C PRO A 215 -18.64 -41.25 -13.27
N GLY A 216 -18.77 -39.94 -13.03
CA GLY A 216 -17.82 -38.93 -13.55
C GLY A 216 -18.26 -37.49 -13.24
N ARG A 217 -17.94 -36.99 -12.04
CA ARG A 217 -18.13 -35.59 -11.63
C ARG A 217 -17.09 -34.70 -12.29
N ILE A 218 -17.51 -33.61 -12.92
CA ILE A 218 -16.67 -32.42 -13.17
C ILE A 218 -17.27 -31.28 -12.35
N ILE A 219 -16.49 -30.76 -11.40
CA ILE A 219 -16.80 -29.56 -10.62
C ILE A 219 -16.16 -28.40 -11.37
N LEU A 220 -16.97 -27.47 -11.89
CA LEU A 220 -16.48 -26.18 -12.38
C LEU A 220 -16.72 -25.14 -11.28
N ILE A 221 -15.62 -24.60 -10.76
CA ILE A 221 -15.60 -23.46 -9.84
C ILE A 221 -15.58 -22.21 -10.73
N SER A 222 -16.70 -21.51 -10.82
CA SER A 222 -16.74 -20.17 -11.43
C SER A 222 -16.33 -19.14 -10.39
N TYR A 223 -15.21 -18.47 -10.63
CA TYR A 223 -14.80 -17.28 -9.87
C TYR A 223 -15.50 -16.06 -10.48
N THR A 224 -16.37 -15.41 -9.71
CA THR A 224 -16.92 -14.09 -10.03
C THR A 224 -16.11 -13.03 -9.30
N THR A 225 -15.30 -12.27 -10.03
CA THR A 225 -14.65 -11.06 -9.53
C THR A 225 -15.65 -9.91 -9.48
N ILE A 226 -16.00 -9.46 -8.28
CA ILE A 226 -16.79 -8.24 -8.05
C ILE A 226 -15.82 -7.06 -8.15
N HIS A 227 -15.98 -6.21 -9.17
CA HIS A 227 -15.30 -4.93 -9.24
C HIS A 227 -16.02 -3.91 -8.37
N GLU A 228 -15.40 -3.54 -7.25
CA GLU A 228 -15.87 -2.48 -6.36
C GLU A 228 -15.38 -1.12 -6.87
N ALA A 229 -16.33 -0.25 -7.23
CA ALA A 229 -16.04 1.12 -7.65
C ALA A 229 -15.84 2.01 -6.42
N SER A 230 -14.59 2.41 -6.16
CA SER A 230 -14.24 3.33 -5.08
C SER A 230 -14.68 4.77 -5.41
N LYS A 231 -15.59 5.34 -4.60
CA LYS A 231 -16.01 6.74 -4.68
C LYS A 231 -15.04 7.63 -3.90
N LYS A 232 -14.49 8.67 -4.53
CA LYS A 232 -13.67 9.68 -3.85
C LYS A 232 -14.49 10.95 -3.63
N LYS A 233 -14.68 11.32 -2.36
CA LYS A 233 -15.34 12.57 -1.94
C LYS A 233 -14.27 13.67 -1.85
N VAL A 234 -14.51 14.80 -2.50
CA VAL A 234 -13.68 16.01 -2.35
C VAL A 234 -14.59 17.10 -1.81
N CYS A 235 -14.26 17.60 -0.62
CA CYS A 235 -14.98 18.67 0.05
C CYS A 235 -14.12 19.93 -0.01
N HIS A 236 -14.72 21.06 -0.37
CA HIS A 236 -14.08 22.37 -0.25
C HIS A 236 -14.63 23.10 1.00
N PRO A 237 -13.78 23.87 1.70
CA PRO A 237 -14.20 24.70 2.83
C PRO A 237 -15.16 25.81 2.40
#